data_AF-A0A7S1NQ99-F1
#
_entry.id   AF-A0A7S1NQ99-F1
#
_cell.length_a   1.000
_cell.length_b   1.000
_cell.length_c   1.000
_cell.angle_alpha   90.00
_cell.angle_beta   90.00
_cell.angle_gamma   90.00
#
_symmetry.space_group_name_H-M   'P 1'
#
loop_
_entity.id
_entity.type
_entity.pdbx_description
1 polymer ?
#
loop_
_entity_poly.entity_id
_entity_poly.type
_entity_poly.pdbx_seq_one_letter_code
_entity_poly.pdbx_strand_id
1 'polypeptide(L)'
;ASFLLQLAVHMAFTAFVLYTLYQQEWFVPFDASHIPAVNWWDMTNNYESGTIFLLMAIEVLAVGWSFTLGGMYRRPFYYNAPFALAFLAAYAVLGLLLLPEGGALARLFLFPSDPSVVAPLPPYPSQWKIFIALMAGVITLVAVVVEKVVVLGPVAAHFRRQFPSGHISIDC
;
A
#
# COMPACT_ATOMS: atom_id res chain seq x y z
N ALA A 1 -14.39 10.68 -9.41
CA ALA A 1 -14.64 10.73 -7.96
C ALA A 1 -13.90 9.63 -7.21
N SER A 2 -14.13 8.34 -7.52
CA SER A 2 -13.49 7.19 -6.86
C SER A 2 -11.95 7.28 -6.81
N PHE A 3 -11.28 7.56 -7.94
CA PHE A 3 -9.82 7.70 -7.98
C PHE A 3 -9.26 8.76 -7.01
N LEU A 4 -9.83 9.98 -7.02
CA LEU A 4 -9.36 11.08 -6.15
C LEU A 4 -9.58 10.76 -4.66
N LEU A 5 -10.66 10.04 -4.35
CA LEU A 5 -10.97 9.63 -2.98
C LEU A 5 -9.98 8.56 -2.49
N GLN A 6 -9.69 7.55 -3.32
CA GLN A 6 -8.66 6.56 -3.01
C GLN A 6 -7.28 7.22 -2.88
N LEU A 7 -6.93 8.12 -3.80
CA LEU A 7 -5.68 8.88 -3.74
C LEU A 7 -5.55 9.65 -2.42
N ALA A 8 -6.61 10.35 -1.99
CA ALA A 8 -6.61 11.08 -0.73
C ALA A 8 -6.43 10.15 0.49
N VAL A 9 -7.07 8.98 0.49
CA VAL A 9 -6.92 7.96 1.54
C VAL A 9 -5.48 7.47 1.61
N HIS A 10 -4.89 7.06 0.48
CA HIS A 10 -3.52 6.55 0.43
C HIS A 10 -2.49 7.63 0.81
N MET A 11 -2.63 8.86 0.32
CA MET A 11 -1.75 9.96 0.76
C MET A 11 -1.83 10.21 2.27
N ALA A 12 -3.01 10.13 2.88
CA ALA A 12 -3.18 10.29 4.31
C ALA A 12 -2.50 9.16 5.11
N PHE A 13 -2.63 7.91 4.66
CA PHE A 13 -1.94 6.78 5.28
C PHE A 13 -0.43 6.85 5.11
N THR A 14 0.06 7.23 3.93
CA THR A 14 1.48 7.46 3.67
C THR A 14 2.05 8.53 4.59
N ALA A 15 1.38 9.69 4.70
CA ALA A 15 1.81 10.75 5.62
C ALA A 15 1.80 10.29 7.09
N PHE A 16 0.78 9.53 7.51
CA PHE A 16 0.66 9.02 8.87
C PHE A 16 1.76 8.00 9.22
N VAL A 17 2.04 7.05 8.33
CA VAL A 17 3.09 6.03 8.55
C VAL A 17 4.46 6.69 8.59
N LEU A 18 4.76 7.63 7.69
CA LEU A 18 6.02 8.38 7.69
C LEU A 18 6.17 9.24 8.94
N TYR A 19 5.11 9.94 9.34
CA TYR A 19 5.11 10.69 10.60
C TYR A 19 5.45 9.78 11.78
N THR A 20 4.82 8.61 11.84
CA THR A 20 5.04 7.62 12.92
C THR A 20 6.46 7.05 12.88
N LEU A 21 7.04 6.85 11.69
CA LEU A 21 8.42 6.43 11.50
C LEU A 21 9.40 7.43 12.10
N TYR A 22 9.19 8.73 11.84
CA TYR A 22 10.04 9.79 12.38
C TYR A 22 9.97 9.94 13.91
N GLN A 23 8.92 9.41 14.54
CA GLN A 23 8.80 9.40 16.01
C GLN A 23 9.46 8.18 16.67
N GLN A 24 10.02 7.25 15.89
CA GLN A 24 10.64 6.04 16.45
C GLN A 24 12.03 6.34 17.04
N GLU A 25 12.32 5.81 18.22
CA GLU A 25 13.61 6.01 18.91
C GLU A 25 14.81 5.39 18.17
N TRP A 26 14.56 4.32 17.41
CA TRP A 26 15.57 3.61 16.62
C TRP A 26 15.73 4.21 15.21
N PHE A 27 14.90 5.17 14.83
CA PHE A 27 14.96 5.77 13.51
C PHE A 27 16.20 6.65 13.37
N VAL A 28 16.97 6.39 12.32
CA VAL A 28 18.15 7.18 11.96
C VAL A 28 17.85 7.88 10.63
N PRO A 29 17.92 9.23 10.58
CA PRO A 29 17.69 9.95 9.34
C PRO A 29 18.78 9.62 8.31
N PHE A 30 18.37 9.50 7.06
CA PHE A 30 19.27 9.15 5.98
C PHE A 30 20.10 10.37 5.52
N ASP A 31 21.43 10.20 5.41
CA ASP A 31 22.34 11.20 4.87
C ASP A 31 22.91 10.74 3.53
N ALA A 32 22.55 11.45 2.46
CA ALA A 32 22.96 11.14 1.08
C ALA A 32 24.30 11.78 0.68
N SER A 33 24.90 12.64 1.52
CA SER A 33 26.07 13.44 1.14
C SER A 33 27.32 12.64 0.77
N HIS A 34 27.40 11.38 1.22
CA HIS A 34 28.53 10.49 1.02
C HIS A 34 28.37 9.55 -0.18
N ILE A 35 27.20 9.51 -0.82
CA ILE A 35 26.88 8.56 -1.90
C ILE A 35 26.95 9.30 -3.25
N PRO A 36 27.83 8.88 -4.18
CA PRO A 36 27.87 9.47 -5.51
C PRO A 36 26.56 9.20 -6.25
N ALA A 37 26.04 10.20 -6.97
CA ALA A 37 24.76 10.09 -7.70
C ALA A 37 24.72 8.96 -8.74
N VAL A 38 25.89 8.50 -9.21
CA VAL A 38 26.00 7.33 -10.11
C VAL A 38 25.47 6.07 -9.43
N ASN A 39 25.67 5.93 -8.12
CA ASN A 39 25.22 4.79 -7.31
C ASN A 39 23.92 5.13 -6.58
N TRP A 40 22.96 5.72 -7.29
CA TRP A 40 21.68 6.14 -6.71
C TRP A 40 20.90 4.97 -6.07
N TRP A 41 21.12 3.73 -6.52
CA TRP A 41 20.49 2.56 -5.94
C TRP A 41 20.93 2.33 -4.49
N ASP A 42 22.16 2.70 -4.12
CA ASP A 42 22.64 2.61 -2.74
C ASP A 42 21.90 3.59 -1.81
N MET A 43 21.30 4.64 -2.39
CA MET A 43 20.44 5.57 -1.63
C MET A 43 19.13 4.92 -1.17
N THR A 44 18.76 3.76 -1.70
CA THR A 44 17.53 3.05 -1.28
C THR A 44 17.72 2.25 0.01
N ASN A 45 18.96 2.01 0.45
CA ASN A 45 19.23 1.27 1.67
C ASN A 45 19.08 2.15 2.92
N ASN A 46 17.84 2.52 3.23
CA ASN A 46 17.50 3.29 4.42
C ASN A 46 16.08 2.95 4.91
N TYR A 47 15.76 3.37 6.14
CA TYR A 47 14.46 3.05 6.76
C TYR A 47 13.28 3.72 6.07
N GLU A 48 13.45 4.94 5.57
CA GLU A 48 12.38 5.67 4.87
C GLU A 48 12.01 4.95 3.58
N SER A 49 13.00 4.64 2.75
CA SER A 49 12.84 3.99 1.45
C SER A 49 12.21 2.60 1.58
N GLY A 50 12.71 1.77 2.51
CA GLY A 50 12.12 0.46 2.77
C GLY A 50 10.67 0.54 3.25
N THR A 51 10.37 1.49 4.15
CA THR A 51 9.01 1.71 4.65
C THR A 51 8.08 2.17 3.54
N ILE A 52 8.49 3.17 2.74
CA ILE A 52 7.71 3.69 1.62
C ILE A 52 7.46 2.60 0.57
N PHE A 53 8.49 1.81 0.22
CA PHE A 53 8.35 0.71 -0.72
C PHE A 53 7.30 -0.29 -0.27
N LEU A 54 7.38 -0.76 0.98
CA LEU A 54 6.41 -1.70 1.55
C LEU A 54 5.01 -1.11 1.55
N LEU A 55 4.89 0.14 1.98
CA LEU A 55 3.62 0.84 2.06
C LEU A 55 2.99 1.04 0.68
N MET A 56 3.74 1.52 -0.30
CA MET A 56 3.25 1.67 -1.67
C MET A 56 2.86 0.33 -2.29
N ALA A 57 3.63 -0.73 -2.05
CA ALA A 57 3.28 -2.06 -2.54
C ALA A 57 1.94 -2.56 -1.95
N ILE A 58 1.72 -2.33 -0.65
CA ILE A 58 0.45 -2.59 0.04
C ILE A 58 -0.68 -1.74 -0.56
N GLU A 59 -0.45 -0.44 -0.75
CA GLU A 59 -1.45 0.49 -1.29
C GLU A 59 -1.86 0.12 -2.72
N VAL A 60 -0.91 -0.29 -3.58
CA VAL A 60 -1.20 -0.80 -4.92
C VAL A 60 -2.10 -2.04 -4.85
N LEU A 61 -1.83 -2.97 -3.94
CA LEU A 61 -2.71 -4.11 -3.72
C LEU A 61 -4.08 -3.68 -3.21
N ALA A 62 -4.15 -2.75 -2.25
CA ALA A 62 -5.41 -2.22 -1.72
C ALA A 62 -6.29 -1.56 -2.79
N VAL A 63 -5.68 -0.79 -3.71
CA VAL A 63 -6.34 -0.23 -4.89
C VAL A 63 -6.82 -1.34 -5.84
N GLY A 64 -5.98 -2.35 -6.06
CA GLY A 64 -6.35 -3.54 -6.82
C GLY A 64 -7.58 -4.24 -6.25
N TRP A 65 -7.68 -4.35 -4.92
CA TRP A 65 -8.85 -4.87 -4.23
C TRP A 65 -10.07 -3.97 -4.45
N SER A 66 -9.97 -2.67 -4.14
CA SER A 66 -11.11 -1.75 -4.17
C SER A 66 -11.75 -1.67 -5.56
N PHE A 67 -10.96 -1.48 -6.63
CA PHE A 67 -11.47 -1.34 -7.99
C PHE A 67 -11.93 -2.65 -8.65
N THR A 68 -11.66 -3.79 -8.03
CA THR A 68 -12.09 -5.10 -8.55
C THR A 68 -13.34 -5.65 -7.88
N LEU A 69 -13.96 -4.90 -6.95
CA LEU A 69 -15.16 -5.28 -6.20
C LEU A 69 -16.46 -5.40 -7.02
N GLY A 70 -16.41 -5.07 -8.31
CA GLY A 70 -17.54 -5.23 -9.23
C GLY A 70 -18.61 -4.14 -9.08
N GLY A 71 -19.24 -3.79 -10.19
CA GLY A 71 -20.32 -2.80 -10.26
C GLY A 71 -21.61 -3.44 -10.76
N MET A 72 -22.51 -2.63 -11.33
CA MET A 72 -23.83 -3.10 -11.81
C MET A 72 -23.75 -4.26 -12.81
N TYR A 73 -22.73 -4.28 -13.68
CA TYR A 73 -22.61 -5.26 -14.77
C TYR A 73 -21.50 -6.31 -14.54
N ARG A 74 -20.85 -6.33 -13.37
CA ARG A 74 -19.70 -7.21 -13.12
C ARG A 74 -19.71 -7.78 -11.71
N ARG A 75 -19.52 -9.10 -11.59
CA ARG A 75 -19.32 -9.77 -10.30
C ARG A 75 -17.97 -9.37 -9.68
N PRO A 76 -17.85 -9.35 -8.34
CA PRO A 76 -16.57 -9.09 -7.68
C PRO A 76 -15.53 -10.16 -8.01
N PHE A 77 -14.28 -9.76 -7.90
CA PHE A 77 -13.15 -10.58 -8.30
C PHE A 77 -12.98 -11.87 -7.49
N TYR A 78 -13.48 -11.93 -6.25
CA TYR A 78 -13.37 -13.13 -5.41
C TYR A 78 -14.19 -14.32 -5.92
N TYR A 79 -15.08 -14.13 -6.91
CA TYR A 79 -15.69 -15.24 -7.64
C TYR A 79 -14.72 -15.93 -8.61
N ASN A 80 -13.60 -15.30 -8.96
CA ASN A 80 -12.53 -15.88 -9.74
C ASN A 80 -11.41 -16.33 -8.78
N ALA A 81 -11.46 -17.61 -8.39
CA ALA A 81 -10.53 -18.17 -7.40
C ALA A 81 -9.05 -18.01 -7.77
N PRO A 82 -8.59 -18.32 -9.00
CA PRO A 82 -7.21 -18.05 -9.41
C PRO A 82 -6.78 -16.60 -9.20
N PHE A 83 -7.65 -15.65 -9.53
CA PHE A 83 -7.35 -14.23 -9.39
C PHE A 83 -7.35 -13.78 -7.93
N ALA A 84 -8.27 -14.30 -7.11
CA ALA A 84 -8.28 -14.05 -5.66
C ALA A 84 -7.04 -14.62 -4.95
N LEU A 85 -6.61 -15.83 -5.34
CA LEU A 85 -5.39 -16.45 -4.83
C LEU A 85 -4.15 -15.65 -5.22
N ALA A 86 -4.09 -15.07 -6.43
CA ALA A 86 -2.99 -14.21 -6.83
C ALA A 86 -2.84 -12.98 -5.92
N PHE A 87 -3.95 -12.35 -5.51
CA PHE A 87 -3.93 -11.25 -4.54
C PHE A 87 -3.44 -11.68 -3.16
N LEU A 88 -3.91 -12.83 -2.68
CA LEU A 88 -3.47 -13.37 -1.38
C LEU A 88 -1.98 -13.75 -1.42
N ALA A 89 -1.53 -14.34 -2.52
CA ALA A 89 -0.12 -14.65 -2.74
C ALA A 89 0.73 -13.38 -2.76
N ALA A 90 0.27 -12.30 -3.39
CA ALA A 90 0.98 -11.02 -3.38
C ALA A 90 1.12 -10.45 -1.96
N TYR A 91 0.07 -10.47 -1.15
CA TYR A 91 0.17 -10.10 0.28
C TYR A 91 1.10 -11.02 1.06
N ALA A 92 1.06 -12.32 0.79
CA ALA A 92 1.97 -13.28 1.43
C ALA A 92 3.44 -12.99 1.09
N VAL A 93 3.75 -12.66 -0.17
CA VAL A 93 5.10 -12.26 -0.60
C VAL A 93 5.54 -10.99 0.13
N LEU A 94 4.68 -9.97 0.24
CA LEU A 94 5.00 -8.77 1.02
C LEU A 94 5.19 -9.08 2.52
N GLY A 95 4.38 -9.98 3.08
CA GLY A 95 4.57 -10.48 4.44
C GLY A 95 5.91 -11.20 4.63
N LEU A 96 6.33 -12.00 3.64
CA LEU A 96 7.63 -12.66 3.61
C LEU A 96 8.81 -11.69 3.42
N LEU A 97 8.59 -10.45 2.98
CA LEU A 97 9.63 -9.42 3.01
C LEU A 97 9.78 -8.79 4.40
N LEU A 98 8.71 -8.77 5.20
CA LEU A 98 8.71 -8.22 6.55
C LEU A 98 9.29 -9.17 7.61
N LEU A 99 9.21 -10.48 7.39
CA LEU A 99 9.51 -11.51 8.41
C LEU A 99 11.00 -11.88 8.57
N PRO A 100 11.79 -12.15 7.50
CA PRO A 100 13.14 -12.69 7.64
C PRO A 100 14.17 -11.58 7.85
N GLU A 101 14.97 -11.72 8.90
CA GLU A 101 16.18 -10.93 9.09
C GLU A 101 17.28 -11.47 8.18
N GLY A 102 17.83 -10.63 7.30
CA GLY A 102 19.01 -10.97 6.48
C GLY A 102 18.81 -12.06 5.42
N GLY A 103 17.56 -12.41 5.08
CA GLY A 103 17.23 -13.39 4.03
C GLY A 103 17.56 -12.89 2.61
N ALA A 104 17.72 -13.82 1.66
CA ALA A 104 18.07 -13.49 0.27
C ALA A 104 17.07 -12.52 -0.40
N LEU A 105 15.78 -12.62 -0.06
CA LEU A 105 14.77 -11.68 -0.55
C LEU A 105 14.95 -10.27 0.05
N ALA A 106 15.24 -10.16 1.35
CA ALA A 106 15.48 -8.87 1.98
C ALA A 106 16.69 -8.14 1.35
N ARG A 107 17.72 -8.90 0.96
CA ARG A 107 18.89 -8.39 0.24
C ARG A 107 18.58 -7.95 -1.19
N LEU A 108 17.74 -8.72 -1.91
CA LEU A 108 17.32 -8.36 -3.27
C LEU A 108 16.60 -7.00 -3.30
N PHE A 109 15.83 -6.70 -2.27
CA PHE A 109 15.09 -5.43 -2.14
C PHE A 109 15.84 -4.37 -1.31
N LEU A 110 17.12 -4.60 -1.00
CA LEU A 110 17.99 -3.66 -0.27
C LEU A 110 17.38 -3.14 1.04
N PHE A 111 16.68 -4.00 1.79
CA PHE A 111 16.18 -3.62 3.11
C PHE A 111 17.33 -3.51 4.11
N PRO A 112 17.27 -2.52 5.04
CA PRO A 112 18.30 -2.30 6.05
C PRO A 112 18.46 -3.55 6.90
N SER A 113 19.50 -4.32 6.58
CA SER A 113 19.86 -5.62 7.17
C SER A 113 21.20 -6.15 6.65
N ASP A 114 21.75 -5.55 5.58
CA ASP A 114 22.98 -6.02 4.95
C ASP A 114 24.22 -5.30 5.53
N PRO A 115 25.18 -6.03 6.12
CA PRO A 115 26.46 -5.47 6.56
C PRO A 115 27.39 -5.04 5.40
N SER A 116 27.05 -5.34 4.14
CA SER A 116 27.88 -5.02 2.97
C SER A 116 27.69 -3.60 2.40
N VAL A 117 26.82 -2.78 3.00
CA VAL A 117 26.52 -1.42 2.53
C VAL A 117 27.08 -0.37 3.50
N VAL A 118 27.41 0.81 2.96
CA VAL A 118 28.17 1.96 3.50
C VAL A 118 27.93 2.31 4.98
N ALA A 119 26.77 1.98 5.55
CA ALA A 119 26.57 1.90 7.01
C ALA A 119 25.66 0.70 7.35
N PRO A 120 26.08 -0.25 8.21
CA PRO A 120 25.22 -1.34 8.64
C PRO A 120 24.10 -0.80 9.52
N LEU A 121 22.91 -0.62 8.93
CA LEU A 121 21.71 -0.27 9.67
C LEU A 121 21.17 -1.52 10.38
N PRO A 122 20.78 -1.42 11.66
CA PRO A 122 20.13 -2.55 12.33
C PRO A 122 18.82 -2.91 11.61
N PRO A 123 18.41 -4.19 11.63
CA PRO A 123 17.16 -4.60 11.04
C PRO A 123 15.97 -3.91 11.72
N TYR A 124 14.84 -3.78 11.00
CA TYR A 124 13.61 -3.26 11.59
C TYR A 124 13.23 -4.01 12.88
N PRO A 125 12.88 -3.29 13.96
CA PRO A 125 12.34 -3.92 15.15
C PRO A 125 11.07 -4.74 14.84
N SER A 126 10.88 -5.84 15.56
CA SER A 126 9.69 -6.69 15.41
C SER A 126 8.38 -5.91 15.57
N GLN A 127 8.36 -4.92 16.47
CA GLN A 127 7.22 -4.03 16.67
C GLN A 127 6.88 -3.21 15.42
N TRP A 128 7.88 -2.69 14.72
CA TRP A 128 7.67 -1.95 13.47
C TRP A 128 7.14 -2.86 12.36
N LYS A 129 7.69 -4.07 12.24
CA LYS A 129 7.22 -5.08 11.28
C LYS A 129 5.75 -5.42 11.50
N ILE A 130 5.35 -5.65 12.76
CA ILE A 130 3.95 -5.90 13.13
C ILE A 130 3.08 -4.68 12.83
N PHE A 131 3.55 -3.47 13.14
CA PHE A 131 2.83 -2.23 12.83
C PHE A 131 2.54 -2.11 11.33
N ILE A 132 3.53 -2.32 10.46
CA ILE A 132 3.33 -2.28 9.00
C ILE A 132 2.37 -3.37 8.54
N ALA A 133 2.46 -4.59 9.09
CA ALA A 133 1.53 -5.67 8.76
C ALA A 133 0.08 -5.35 9.17
N LEU A 134 -0.12 -4.72 10.32
CA LEU A 134 -1.44 -4.24 10.76
C LEU A 134 -1.94 -3.09 9.88
N MET A 135 -1.08 -2.15 9.54
CA MET A 135 -1.41 -1.06 8.61
C MET A 135 -1.81 -1.59 7.24
N ALA A 136 -1.19 -2.68 6.76
CA ALA A 136 -1.61 -3.35 5.53
C ALA A 136 -3.09 -3.76 5.57
N GLY A 137 -3.51 -4.40 6.67
CA GLY A 137 -4.91 -4.76 6.86
C GLY A 137 -5.85 -3.55 6.94
N VAL A 138 -5.45 -2.52 7.70
CA VAL A 138 -6.26 -1.31 7.90
C VAL A 138 -6.43 -0.52 6.60
N ILE A 139 -5.35 -0.28 5.84
CA ILE A 139 -5.38 0.45 4.58
C ILE A 139 -6.30 -0.25 3.59
N THR A 140 -6.14 -1.57 3.43
CA THR A 140 -6.97 -2.37 2.53
C THR A 140 -8.43 -2.36 2.95
N LEU A 141 -8.71 -2.49 4.25
CA LEU A 141 -10.08 -2.41 4.77
C LEU A 141 -10.70 -1.04 4.49
N VAL A 142 -10.00 0.05 4.79
CA VAL A 142 -10.51 1.41 4.57
C VAL A 142 -10.72 1.66 3.08
N ALA A 143 -9.77 1.30 2.21
CA ALA A 143 -9.91 1.45 0.76
C ALA A 143 -11.16 0.71 0.21
N VAL A 144 -11.39 -0.53 0.69
CA VAL A 144 -12.55 -1.34 0.31
C VAL A 144 -13.86 -0.75 0.84
N VAL A 145 -13.89 -0.31 2.11
CA VAL A 145 -15.09 0.29 2.74
C VAL A 145 -15.45 1.59 2.04
N VAL A 146 -14.47 2.45 1.79
CA VAL A 146 -14.66 3.72 1.07
C VAL A 146 -15.27 3.46 -0.30
N GLU A 147 -14.73 2.51 -1.07
CA GLU A 147 -15.28 2.17 -2.38
C GLU A 147 -16.71 1.61 -2.28
N LYS A 148 -16.95 0.68 -1.35
CA LYS A 148 -18.26 0.05 -1.18
C LYS A 148 -19.33 1.01 -0.69
N VAL A 149 -19.01 1.90 0.24
CA VAL A 149 -20.00 2.80 0.87
C VAL A 149 -20.20 4.07 0.04
N VAL A 150 -19.10 4.68 -0.42
CA VAL A 150 -19.15 5.99 -1.08
C VAL A 150 -19.47 5.85 -2.57
N VAL A 151 -18.79 4.94 -3.26
CA VAL A 151 -18.85 4.86 -4.74
C VAL A 151 -19.95 3.92 -5.21
N LEU A 152 -19.99 2.70 -4.68
CA LEU A 152 -20.96 1.69 -5.09
C LEU A 152 -22.26 1.76 -4.28
N GLY A 153 -22.20 2.29 -3.06
CA GLY A 153 -23.22 2.11 -2.04
C GLY A 153 -24.14 3.32 -1.84
N PRO A 154 -24.58 3.55 -0.59
CA PRO A 154 -25.69 4.44 -0.27
C PRO A 154 -25.42 5.90 -0.61
N VAL A 155 -24.17 6.37 -0.55
CA VAL A 155 -23.83 7.78 -0.82
C VAL A 155 -24.07 8.09 -2.29
N ALA A 156 -23.52 7.30 -3.21
CA ALA A 156 -23.78 7.44 -4.63
C ALA A 156 -25.26 7.23 -4.99
N ALA A 157 -25.97 6.34 -4.29
CA ALA A 157 -27.41 6.16 -4.48
C ALA A 157 -28.22 7.39 -4.03
N HIS A 158 -27.83 8.04 -2.94
CA HIS A 158 -28.45 9.25 -2.44
C HIS A 158 -28.30 10.42 -3.42
N PHE A 159 -27.09 10.67 -3.91
CA PHE A 159 -26.85 11.72 -4.91
C PHE A 159 -27.57 11.45 -6.23
N ARG A 160 -27.64 10.19 -6.68
CA ARG A 160 -28.42 9.81 -7.88
C ARG A 160 -29.92 10.10 -7.74
N ARG A 161 -30.48 10.01 -6.53
CA ARG A 161 -31.89 10.34 -6.26
C ARG A 161 -32.14 11.85 -6.22
N GLN A 162 -31.19 12.61 -5.67
CA GLN A 162 -31.32 14.08 -5.56
C GLN A 162 -31.09 14.80 -6.88
N PHE A 163 -30.19 14.28 -7.72
CA PHE A 163 -29.86 14.84 -9.02
C PHE A 163 -30.08 13.77 -10.09
N PRO A 164 -31.33 13.48 -10.46
CA PRO A 164 -31.61 12.61 -11.59
C PRO A 164 -31.07 13.29 -12.85
N SER A 165 -29.93 12.81 -13.35
CA SER A 165 -29.46 13.15 -14.67
C SER A 165 -30.50 12.64 -15.66
N GLY A 166 -31.13 13.56 -16.40
CA GLY A 166 -32.12 13.23 -17.43
C GLY A 166 -31.57 12.13 -18.32
N HIS A 167 -32.18 10.95 -18.25
CA HIS A 167 -31.81 9.84 -19.11
C HIS A 167 -32.26 10.20 -20.52
N ILE A 168 -31.32 10.29 -21.46
CA ILE A 168 -31.65 10.09 -22.88
C ILE A 168 -31.95 8.59 -22.99
N SER A 169 -33.23 8.24 -23.10
CA SER A 169 -33.61 6.90 -23.53
C SER A 169 -33.11 6.76 -24.97
N ILE A 170 -32.11 5.89 -25.17
CA ILE A 170 -31.88 5.34 -26.49
C ILE A 170 -32.89 4.21 -26.60
N ASP A 171 -34.05 4.54 -27.15
CA ASP A 171 -35.01 3.54 -27.61
C ASP A 171 -34.35 2.82 -28.79
N CYS A 172 -34.00 1.55 -28.56
CA CYS A 172 -33.64 0.59 -29.60
C CYS A 172 -34.85 -0.27 -29.94
#